data_AF-A0A921DYU8-F1
#
_entry.id   AF-A0A921DYU8-F1
#
_cell.length_a   1.000
_cell.length_b   1.000
_cell.length_c   1.000
_cell.angle_alpha   90.00
_cell.angle_beta   90.00
_cell.angle_gamma   90.00
#
_symmetry.space_group_name_H-M   'P 1'
#
loop_
_entity.id
_entity.type
_entity.pdbx_description
1 polymer ?
#
loop_
_entity_poly.entity_id
_entity_poly.type
_entity_poly.pdbx_seq_one_letter_code
_entity_poly.pdbx_strand_id
1 'polypeptide(L)'
;MGDLFNLDRTLTPSERRQLRGGTQAKGYAAKPGTGPAGETCGSCDHLVRKRLAKVYRKCGLMERHWTGGKDTDVLATAPACRNWQAPEASPPPSTSTTARGRTDRA
;
A
#
# COMPACT_ATOMS: atom_id res chain seq x y z
N MET A 1 11.06 -33.42 -4.10
CA MET A 1 11.65 -33.13 -5.43
C MET A 1 13.10 -32.76 -5.20
N GLY A 2 14.02 -33.69 -5.43
CA GLY A 2 15.45 -33.50 -5.19
C GLY A 2 16.11 -32.68 -6.30
N ASP A 3 17.18 -31.98 -5.90
CA ASP A 3 18.04 -31.09 -6.68
C ASP A 3 18.54 -31.77 -7.96
N LEU A 4 17.97 -31.36 -9.11
CA LEU A 4 18.32 -31.88 -10.44
C LEU A 4 19.78 -31.59 -10.83
N PHE A 5 20.53 -30.78 -10.07
CA PHE A 5 21.91 -30.42 -10.39
C PHE A 5 22.89 -30.34 -9.19
N ASN A 6 22.59 -30.91 -8.02
CA ASN A 6 23.51 -30.91 -6.85
C ASN A 6 24.11 -29.52 -6.47
N LEU A 7 23.42 -28.41 -6.77
CA LEU A 7 23.84 -27.05 -6.47
C LEU A 7 23.86 -26.76 -4.95
N ASP A 8 23.13 -27.54 -4.16
CA ASP A 8 23.11 -27.42 -2.70
C ASP A 8 24.45 -27.81 -2.03
N ARG A 9 25.37 -28.47 -2.74
CA ARG A 9 26.72 -28.83 -2.21
C ARG A 9 27.82 -27.85 -2.60
N THR A 10 27.65 -27.08 -3.66
CA THR A 10 28.68 -26.16 -4.19
C THR A 10 28.55 -24.75 -3.62
N LEU A 11 27.34 -24.35 -3.24
CA LEU A 11 27.07 -23.00 -2.73
C LEU A 11 27.11 -22.95 -1.20
N THR A 12 27.85 -21.97 -0.69
CA THR A 12 27.82 -21.60 0.73
C THR A 12 26.41 -21.17 1.16
N PRO A 13 26.08 -21.25 2.46
CA PRO A 13 24.80 -20.73 2.97
C PRO A 13 24.51 -19.27 2.58
N SER A 14 25.56 -18.46 2.44
CA SER A 14 25.51 -17.05 2.05
C SER A 14 25.04 -16.85 0.61
N GLU A 15 25.64 -17.57 -0.34
CA GLU A 15 25.28 -17.52 -1.77
C GLU A 15 23.86 -18.03 -1.99
N ARG A 16 23.47 -19.09 -1.26
CA ARG A 16 22.10 -19.60 -1.29
C ARG A 16 21.08 -18.59 -0.79
N ARG A 17 21.44 -17.80 0.24
CA ARG A 17 20.59 -16.71 0.75
C ARG A 17 20.47 -15.56 -0.26
N GLN A 18 21.55 -15.23 -0.97
CA GLN A 18 21.53 -14.20 -2.02
C GLN A 18 20.62 -14.58 -3.18
N LEU A 19 20.68 -15.83 -3.66
CA LEU A 19 19.80 -16.32 -4.73
C LEU A 19 18.32 -16.39 -4.31
N ARG A 20 18.05 -16.53 -3.01
CA ARG A 20 16.69 -16.46 -2.43
C ARG A 20 16.15 -15.04 -2.28
N GLY A 21 16.91 -14.01 -2.69
CA GLY A 21 16.46 -12.62 -2.70
C GLY A 21 15.19 -12.47 -3.53
N GLY A 22 14.04 -12.48 -2.87
CA GLY A 22 12.74 -12.36 -3.55
C GLY A 22 12.57 -10.99 -4.20
N THR A 23 11.66 -10.91 -5.17
CA THR A 23 11.31 -9.67 -5.88
C THR A 23 11.01 -8.53 -4.89
N GLN A 24 11.59 -7.36 -5.14
CA GLN A 24 11.36 -6.16 -4.35
C GLN A 24 10.07 -5.47 -4.80
N ALA A 25 9.39 -4.79 -3.87
CA ALA A 25 8.20 -4.02 -4.18
C ALA A 25 8.60 -2.68 -4.83
N LYS A 26 8.21 -2.46 -6.08
CA LYS A 26 8.54 -1.24 -6.84
C LYS A 26 7.35 -0.66 -7.62
N GLY A 27 6.11 -1.04 -7.27
CA GLY A 27 4.88 -0.63 -7.96
C GLY A 27 4.42 0.82 -7.71
N TYR A 28 5.34 1.76 -7.54
CA TYR A 28 5.05 3.16 -7.27
C TYR A 28 4.80 3.94 -8.57
N ALA A 29 3.81 4.84 -8.57
CA ALA A 29 3.54 5.71 -9.71
C ALA A 29 4.64 6.74 -9.97
N ALA A 30 5.41 7.10 -8.94
CA ALA A 30 6.58 7.96 -9.02
C ALA A 30 7.58 7.56 -7.92
N LYS A 31 8.81 8.09 -8.02
CA LYS A 31 9.88 7.80 -7.05
C LYS A 31 9.43 8.14 -5.61
N PRO A 32 9.52 7.19 -4.65
CA PRO A 32 9.28 7.49 -3.24
C PRO A 32 10.23 8.56 -2.71
N GLY A 33 9.73 9.44 -1.85
CA GLY A 33 10.49 10.53 -1.23
C GLY A 33 10.47 11.84 -2.00
N THR A 34 9.72 11.90 -3.10
CA THR A 34 9.49 13.15 -3.85
C THR A 34 8.16 13.84 -3.49
N GLY A 35 7.39 13.27 -2.55
CA GLY A 35 6.14 13.82 -2.07
C GLY A 35 6.31 14.73 -0.84
N PRO A 36 5.20 15.13 -0.21
CA PRO A 36 5.24 15.92 1.02
C PRO A 36 5.99 15.20 2.15
N ALA A 37 6.77 15.97 2.92
CA ALA A 37 7.56 15.44 4.03
C ALA A 37 6.66 14.91 5.14
N GLY A 38 7.00 13.75 5.70
CA GLY A 38 6.22 13.10 6.77
C GLY A 38 5.08 12.20 6.26
N GLU A 39 4.67 12.34 5.00
CA GLU A 39 3.63 11.50 4.41
C GLU A 39 4.19 10.21 3.82
N THR A 40 3.36 9.18 3.76
CA THR A 40 3.74 7.85 3.25
C THR A 40 2.76 7.37 2.19
N CYS A 41 3.16 6.35 1.43
CA CYS A 41 2.21 5.67 0.54
C CYS A 41 1.03 5.07 1.32
N GLY A 42 1.23 4.75 2.61
CA GLY A 42 0.22 4.29 3.56
C GLY A 42 -0.93 5.26 3.82
N SER A 43 -0.64 6.58 3.81
CA SER A 43 -1.59 7.66 4.03
C SER A 43 -2.18 8.22 2.74
N CYS A 44 -1.79 7.70 1.57
CA CYS A 44 -2.26 8.20 0.29
C CYS A 44 -3.66 7.67 -0.05
N ASP A 45 -4.50 8.53 -0.62
CA ASP A 45 -5.82 8.18 -1.16
C ASP A 45 -5.75 7.08 -2.24
N HIS A 46 -4.71 7.11 -3.08
CA HIS A 46 -4.52 6.14 -4.15
C HIS A 46 -4.09 4.73 -3.66
N LEU A 47 -3.97 4.48 -2.35
CA LEU A 47 -3.57 3.17 -1.85
C LEU A 47 -4.70 2.15 -1.95
N VAL A 48 -4.57 1.21 -2.89
CA VAL A 48 -5.53 0.12 -3.06
C VAL A 48 -5.08 -1.12 -2.30
N ARG A 49 -5.99 -1.67 -1.50
CA ARG A 49 -5.81 -2.95 -0.79
C ARG A 49 -6.64 -4.05 -1.47
N LYS A 50 -6.04 -4.82 -2.38
CA LYS A 50 -6.72 -5.93 -3.04
C LYS A 50 -6.70 -7.17 -2.15
N ARG A 51 -7.87 -7.74 -1.87
CA ARG A 51 -8.02 -9.01 -1.15
C ARG A 51 -8.11 -10.15 -2.16
N LEU A 52 -7.08 -10.98 -2.23
CA LEU A 52 -7.04 -12.22 -2.99
C LEU A 52 -6.64 -13.34 -2.02
N ALA A 53 -5.64 -14.17 -2.35
CA ALA A 53 -5.04 -15.12 -1.39
C ALA A 53 -4.40 -14.43 -0.17
N LYS A 54 -3.98 -13.18 -0.33
CA LYS A 54 -3.45 -12.28 0.70
C LYS A 54 -3.97 -10.86 0.43
N VAL A 55 -3.64 -9.93 1.33
CA VAL A 55 -3.86 -8.50 1.08
C VAL A 55 -2.65 -7.93 0.34
N TYR A 56 -2.87 -7.55 -0.91
CA TYR A 56 -1.87 -6.91 -1.76
C TYR A 56 -2.09 -5.41 -1.75
N ARG A 57 -1.03 -4.66 -1.47
CA ARG A 57 -1.05 -3.20 -1.44
C ARG A 57 -0.51 -2.71 -2.76
N LYS A 58 -1.32 -1.95 -3.51
CA LYS A 58 -0.96 -1.48 -4.85
C LYS A 58 -1.33 -0.01 -5.00
N CYS A 59 -0.58 0.73 -5.82
CA CYS A 59 -0.91 2.12 -6.15
C CYS A 59 -1.98 2.16 -7.25
N GLY A 60 -3.12 2.81 -6.99
CA GLY A 60 -4.27 2.91 -7.91
C GLY A 60 -3.92 3.54 -9.25
N LEU A 61 -3.00 4.51 -9.27
CA LEU A 61 -2.51 5.11 -10.51
C LEU A 61 -1.77 4.12 -11.42
N MET A 62 -1.30 2.99 -10.88
CA MET A 62 -0.60 1.94 -11.62
C MET A 62 -1.51 0.76 -12.00
N GLU A 63 -2.83 0.90 -11.89
CA GLU A 63 -3.78 -0.23 -12.05
C GLU A 63 -3.59 -1.00 -13.36
N ARG A 64 -3.36 -0.30 -14.47
CA ARG A 64 -3.11 -0.92 -15.79
C ARG A 64 -1.84 -1.77 -15.86
N HIS A 65 -0.90 -1.56 -14.93
CA HIS A 65 0.40 -2.25 -14.89
C HIS A 65 0.46 -3.34 -13.82
N TRP A 66 -0.61 -3.56 -13.06
CA TRP A 66 -0.59 -4.54 -11.99
C TRP A 66 -0.44 -5.96 -12.51
N THR A 67 0.40 -6.72 -11.83
CA THR A 67 0.56 -8.16 -12.02
C THR A 67 0.21 -8.88 -10.73
N GLY A 68 0.13 -10.21 -10.79
CA GLY A 68 -0.04 -11.05 -9.59
C GLY A 68 1.19 -11.09 -8.67
N GLY A 69 2.31 -10.50 -9.09
CA GLY A 69 3.58 -10.54 -8.36
C GLY A 69 3.80 -9.32 -7.46
N LYS A 70 4.71 -9.52 -6.49
CA LYS A 70 5.17 -8.48 -5.54
C LYS A 70 5.83 -7.27 -6.21
N ASP A 71 6.30 -7.42 -7.44
CA ASP A 71 6.95 -6.36 -8.20
C ASP A 71 6.07 -5.10 -8.34
N THR A 72 4.76 -5.32 -8.47
CA THR A 72 3.76 -4.26 -8.66
C THR A 72 3.10 -3.85 -7.34
N ASP A 73 3.57 -4.37 -6.22
CA ASP A 73 3.11 -3.95 -4.90
C ASP A 73 3.87 -2.69 -4.44
N VAL A 74 3.27 -1.98 -3.50
CA VAL A 74 3.85 -0.83 -2.80
C VAL A 74 4.02 -1.14 -1.32
N LEU A 75 5.10 -0.61 -0.73
CA LEU A 75 5.27 -0.60 0.72
C LEU A 75 4.51 0.59 1.30
N ALA A 76 3.62 0.34 2.25
CA ALA A 76 2.87 1.39 2.95
C ALA A 76 3.78 2.34 3.74
N THR A 77 4.92 1.84 4.23
CA THR A 77 5.92 2.63 4.96
C THR A 77 6.84 3.44 4.05
N ALA A 78 6.74 3.26 2.72
CA ALA A 78 7.57 4.04 1.81
C ALA A 78 7.16 5.53 1.86
N PRO A 79 8.13 6.45 1.79
CA PRO A 79 7.83 7.87 1.72
C PRO A 79 6.90 8.19 0.55
N ALA A 80 6.05 9.19 0.73
CA ALA A 80 5.13 9.66 -0.30
C ALA A 80 5.88 10.00 -1.60
N CYS A 81 5.22 9.73 -2.74
CA CYS A 81 5.70 10.15 -4.05
C CYS A 81 5.03 11.47 -4.46
N ARG A 82 5.46 12.08 -5.57
CA ARG A 82 4.92 13.36 -6.04
C ARG A 82 3.43 13.35 -6.37
N ASN A 83 2.87 12.17 -6.62
CA ASN A 83 1.44 11.98 -6.91
C ASN A 83 0.63 11.66 -5.63
N TRP A 84 1.17 11.95 -4.46
CA TRP A 84 0.45 11.73 -3.22
C TRP A 84 -0.75 12.65 -3.13
N GLN A 85 -1.87 12.10 -2.69
CA GLN A 85 -3.11 12.81 -2.45
C GLN A 85 -3.62 12.46 -1.06
N ALA A 86 -4.03 13.48 -0.31
CA ALA A 86 -4.66 13.30 0.98
C ALA A 86 -6.02 12.60 0.79
N PRO A 87 -6.36 11.60 1.62
CA PRO A 87 -7.69 11.01 1.60
C PRO A 87 -8.69 12.08 1.99
N GLU A 88 -9.76 12.20 1.21
CA GLU A 88 -10.82 13.14 1.52
C GLU A 88 -11.44 12.74 2.88
N ALA A 89 -11.16 13.53 3.91
CA ALA A 89 -11.82 13.37 5.18
C ALA A 89 -13.29 13.71 4.95
N SER A 90 -14.13 12.67 4.87
CA SER A 90 -15.57 12.85 4.76
C SER A 90 -16.02 13.85 5.83
N PRO A 91 -16.69 14.95 5.46
CA PRO A 91 -17.01 16.00 6.41
C PRO A 91 -17.78 15.41 7.59
N PRO A 92 -17.51 15.86 8.84
CA PRO A 92 -18.22 15.32 9.99
C PRO A 92 -19.73 15.48 9.78
N PRO A 93 -20.55 14.50 10.19
CA PRO A 93 -22.00 14.58 10.01
C PRO A 93 -22.49 15.88 10.64
N SER A 94 -22.97 16.80 9.82
CA SER A 94 -23.44 18.10 10.27
C SER A 94 -24.54 17.88 11.30
N THR A 95 -24.25 18.20 12.55
CA THR A 95 -25.21 18.10 13.66
C THR A 95 -26.32 19.12 13.45
N SER A 96 -27.38 18.73 12.75
CA SER A 96 -28.62 19.49 12.67
C SER A 96 -29.30 19.45 14.04
N THR A 97 -29.00 20.46 14.87
CA THR A 97 -29.72 20.83 16.08
C THR A 97 -31.21 20.96 15.76
N THR A 98 -32.00 19.94 16.12
CA THR A 98 -33.46 20.07 16.14
C THR A 98 -33.85 20.55 17.52
N ALA A 99 -33.99 21.87 17.67
CA ALA A 99 -34.62 22.49 18.82
C ALA A 99 -36.10 22.07 18.86
N ARG A 100 -36.43 21.08 19.69
CA ARG A 100 -37.82 20.83 20.08
C ARG A 100 -38.16 21.76 21.24
N GLY A 101 -38.72 22.91 20.90
CA GLY A 101 -39.41 23.78 21.84
C GLY A 101 -40.57 23.02 22.47
N ARG A 102 -40.49 22.80 23.79
CA ARG A 102 -41.59 22.34 24.62
C ARG A 102 -42.38 23.58 25.03
N THR A 103 -43.51 23.83 24.37
CA THR A 103 -44.49 24.83 24.82
C THR A 103 -45.28 24.23 25.97
N ASP A 104 -45.08 24.78 27.17
CA ASP A 104 -45.96 24.61 28.32
C ASP A 104 -47.32 25.29 28.06
N ARG A 105 -48.42 24.59 28.36
CA ARG A 105 -49.78 25.13 28.50
C ARG A 105 -50.55 24.16 29.40
N ALA A 106 -50.69 24.46 30.69
CA ALA A 106 -51.71 25.30 31.38
C ALA A 106 -52.78 24.41 32.02
#